data_AF-A0AAV2ZH22-F1
#
_entry.id   AF-A0AAV2ZH22-F1
#
_cell.length_a   1.000
_cell.length_b   1.000
_cell.length_c   1.000
_cell.angle_alpha   90.00
_cell.angle_beta   90.00
_cell.angle_gamma   90.00
#
_symmetry.space_group_name_H-M   'P 1'
#
loop_
_entity.id
_entity.type
_entity.pdbx_description
1 polymer ?
#
loop_
_entity_poly.entity_id
_entity_poly.type
_entity_poly.pdbx_seq_one_letter_code
_entity_poly.pdbx_strand_id
1 'polypeptide(L)'
;MISTTTFNANGVEIIEQKREQIQRYNANDNRRCIYHEYTTGGWIRVTISPEERKQQPKLALPTQGPFKIIAVHDNGTFKIQKNRYTERINIRCIRPSSHGKA
;
A
#
# COMPACT_ATOMS: atom_id res chain seq x y z
N MET A 1 -6.51 39.37 32.64
CA MET A 1 -6.28 38.20 33.51
C MET A 1 -5.89 37.04 32.63
N ILE A 2 -4.72 36.43 32.86
CA ILE A 2 -4.27 35.22 32.16
C ILE A 2 -4.66 34.04 33.04
N SER A 3 -5.62 33.23 32.61
CA SER A 3 -6.05 32.04 33.33
C SER A 3 -5.12 30.87 33.00
N THR A 4 -4.43 30.35 34.01
CA THR A 4 -3.59 29.15 33.86
C THR A 4 -4.51 27.92 33.78
N THR A 5 -4.81 27.47 32.56
CA THR A 5 -5.62 26.26 32.35
C THR A 5 -4.71 25.04 32.32
N THR A 6 -4.88 24.10 33.25
CA THR A 6 -4.15 22.82 33.25
C THR A 6 -4.91 21.83 32.37
N PHE A 7 -4.35 21.46 31.21
CA PHE A 7 -4.91 20.42 30.36
C PHE A 7 -4.49 19.04 30.88
N ASN A 8 -5.41 18.32 31.52
CA ASN A 8 -5.20 16.92 31.87
C ASN A 8 -5.62 16.05 30.68
N ALA A 9 -4.63 15.54 29.95
CA ALA A 9 -4.86 14.71 28.78
C ALA A 9 -5.23 13.27 29.19
N ASN A 10 -6.47 12.86 28.91
CA ASN A 10 -6.86 11.45 29.00
C ASN A 10 -6.28 10.69 27.79
N GLY A 11 -5.15 10.02 27.97
CA GLY A 11 -4.44 9.33 26.88
C GLY A 11 -5.28 8.29 26.12
N VAL A 12 -6.25 7.65 26.80
CA VAL A 12 -7.15 6.65 26.21
C VAL A 12 -8.09 7.29 25.18
N GLU A 13 -8.73 8.40 25.53
CA GLU A 13 -9.67 9.11 24.64
C GLU A 13 -8.97 9.63 23.38
N ILE A 14 -7.73 10.09 23.51
CA ILE A 14 -6.91 10.56 22.37
C ILE A 14 -6.62 9.43 21.39
N ILE A 15 -6.33 8.22 21.90
CA ILE A 15 -6.07 7.04 21.06
C ILE A 15 -7.33 6.63 20.31
N GLU A 16 -8.48 6.64 20.99
CA GLU A 16 -9.77 6.29 20.39
C GLU A 16 -10.17 7.27 19.27
N GLN A 17 -10.08 8.58 19.53
CA GLN A 17 -10.34 9.62 18.53
C GLN A 17 -9.45 9.45 17.29
N LYS A 18 -8.16 9.16 17.51
CA LYS A 18 -7.22 8.90 16.41
C LYS A 18 -7.61 7.64 15.62
N ARG A 19 -8.03 6.58 16.29
CA ARG A 19 -8.50 5.35 15.63
C ARG A 19 -9.72 5.61 14.76
N GLU A 20 -10.71 6.33 15.27
CA GLU A 20 -11.89 6.70 14.48
C GLU A 20 -11.53 7.53 13.26
N GLN A 21 -10.64 8.51 13.43
CA GLN A 21 -10.17 9.35 12.33
C GLN A 21 -9.49 8.52 11.25
N ILE A 22 -8.60 7.58 11.63
CA ILE A 22 -7.93 6.65 10.70
C ILE A 22 -8.96 5.78 9.97
N GLN A 23 -9.97 5.27 10.66
CA GLN A 23 -11.02 4.45 10.04
C GLN A 23 -11.83 5.25 9.01
N ARG A 24 -12.22 6.49 9.34
CA ARG A 24 -12.95 7.38 8.42
C ARG A 24 -12.14 7.66 7.16
N TYR A 25 -10.85 7.95 7.29
CA TYR A 25 -9.97 8.19 6.15
C TYR A 25 -9.75 6.94 5.30
N ASN A 26 -9.46 5.80 5.93
CA ASN A 26 -9.34 4.53 5.22
C ASN A 26 -10.61 4.18 4.45
N ALA A 27 -11.80 4.39 5.05
CA ALA A 27 -13.07 4.14 4.37
C ALA A 27 -13.25 5.05 3.15
N ASN A 28 -12.92 6.34 3.26
CA ASN A 28 -13.02 7.28 2.15
C ASN A 28 -12.06 6.94 1.01
N ASP A 29 -10.81 6.58 1.33
CA ASP A 29 -9.82 6.17 0.33
C ASP A 29 -10.24 4.85 -0.36
N ASN A 30 -10.74 3.89 0.42
CA ASN A 30 -11.18 2.59 -0.10
C ASN A 30 -12.44 2.69 -0.98
N ARG A 31 -13.31 3.71 -0.80
CA ARG A 31 -14.50 3.89 -1.65
C ARG A 31 -14.17 4.04 -3.13
N ARG A 32 -12.98 4.58 -3.45
CA ARG A 32 -12.51 4.75 -4.84
C ARG A 32 -11.65 3.59 -5.32
N CYS A 33 -11.41 2.59 -4.48
CA CYS A 33 -10.60 1.43 -4.82
C CYS A 33 -11.39 0.52 -5.76
N ILE A 34 -10.81 0.23 -6.92
CA ILE A 34 -11.37 -0.76 -7.85
C ILE A 34 -10.86 -2.12 -7.42
N TYR A 35 -11.78 -3.02 -7.07
CA TYR A 35 -11.44 -4.38 -6.68
C TYR A 35 -10.81 -5.13 -7.86
N HIS A 36 -9.66 -5.76 -7.61
CA HIS A 36 -8.98 -6.63 -8.56
C HIS A 36 -8.60 -7.92 -7.84
N GLU A 37 -9.02 -9.05 -8.39
CA GLU A 37 -8.68 -10.35 -7.85
C GLU A 37 -7.28 -10.78 -8.32
N TYR A 38 -6.40 -11.05 -7.37
CA TYR A 38 -5.04 -11.49 -7.64
C TYR A 38 -4.91 -12.97 -7.34
N THR A 39 -4.49 -13.75 -8.33
CA THR A 39 -4.30 -15.19 -8.21
C THR A 39 -2.83 -15.57 -8.30
N THR A 40 -2.48 -16.69 -7.68
CA THR A 40 -1.15 -17.29 -7.82
C THR A 40 -0.85 -17.59 -9.29
N GLY A 41 0.36 -17.26 -9.74
CA GLY A 41 0.78 -17.41 -11.14
C GLY A 41 0.48 -16.19 -12.02
N GLY A 42 -0.37 -15.26 -11.55
CA GLY A 42 -0.64 -14.00 -12.24
C GLY A 42 0.56 -13.04 -12.28
N TRP A 43 0.48 -12.04 -13.15
CA TRP A 43 1.52 -11.04 -13.36
C TRP A 43 1.09 -9.67 -12.83
N ILE A 44 2.00 -9.03 -12.09
CA ILE A 44 1.78 -7.72 -11.49
C ILE A 44 2.97 -6.81 -11.74
N ARG A 45 2.75 -5.50 -11.71
CA ARG A 45 3.82 -4.50 -11.66
C ARG A 45 3.93 -3.94 -10.25
N VAL A 46 5.15 -3.68 -9.81
CA VAL A 46 5.43 -3.10 -8.48
C VAL A 46 5.65 -1.61 -8.62
N THR A 47 4.99 -0.80 -7.80
CA THR A 47 5.25 0.64 -7.72
C THR A 47 6.60 0.88 -7.02
N ILE A 48 7.41 1.72 -7.65
CA ILE A 48 8.75 2.06 -7.17
C ILE A 48 8.62 2.92 -5.91
N SER A 49 9.50 2.70 -4.94
CA SER A 49 9.52 3.49 -3.71
C SER A 49 9.84 4.97 -4.03
N PRO A 50 9.37 5.94 -3.22
CA PRO A 50 9.66 7.35 -3.45
C PRO A 50 11.16 7.65 -3.52
N GLU A 51 11.96 6.97 -2.70
CA GLU A 51 13.42 7.15 -2.66
C GLU A 51 14.10 6.62 -3.93
N GLU A 52 13.72 5.44 -4.41
CA GLU A 52 14.21 4.93 -5.70
C GLU A 52 13.74 5.82 -6.87
N ARG A 53 12.51 6.36 -6.79
CA ARG A 53 11.95 7.23 -7.82
C ARG A 53 12.71 8.55 -7.96
N LYS A 54 13.19 9.13 -6.85
CA LYS A 54 14.01 10.36 -6.88
C LYS A 54 15.30 10.19 -7.67
N GLN A 55 15.83 8.97 -7.73
CA GLN A 55 17.06 8.64 -8.46
C GLN A 55 16.83 8.36 -9.95
N GLN A 56 15.56 8.31 -10.39
CA GLN A 56 15.22 8.03 -11.78
C GLN A 56 14.88 9.31 -12.56
N PRO A 57 15.13 9.34 -13.88
CA PRO A 57 14.69 10.42 -14.74
C PRO A 57 13.17 10.67 -14.63
N LYS A 58 12.73 11.92 -14.79
CA LYS A 58 11.31 12.28 -14.67
C LYS A 58 10.39 11.51 -15.65
N LEU A 59 10.93 11.12 -16.81
CA LEU A 59 10.23 10.34 -17.84
C LEU A 59 10.28 8.81 -17.61
N ALA A 60 10.99 8.34 -16.59
CA ALA A 60 11.03 6.92 -16.26
C ALA A 60 9.67 6.42 -15.76
N LEU A 61 9.38 5.15 -16.04
CA LEU A 61 8.15 4.51 -15.58
C LEU A 61 8.16 4.40 -14.04
N PRO A 62 7.07 4.78 -13.34
CA PRO A 62 6.99 4.71 -11.88
C PRO A 62 6.76 3.28 -11.35
N THR A 63 6.84 2.27 -12.22
CA THR A 63 6.57 0.86 -11.91
C THR A 63 7.65 -0.03 -12.50
N GLN A 64 8.03 -1.07 -11.76
CA GLN A 64 8.94 -2.13 -12.18
C GLN A 64 8.18 -3.43 -12.48
N GLY A 65 8.77 -4.28 -13.32
CA GLY A 65 8.21 -5.59 -13.67
C GLY A 65 7.44 -5.60 -15.00
N PRO A 66 6.98 -6.77 -15.42
CA PRO A 66 6.07 -7.61 -14.64
C PRO A 66 6.77 -8.67 -13.77
N PHE A 67 6.21 -8.93 -12.60
CA PHE A 67 6.64 -9.98 -11.68
C PHE A 67 5.53 -11.00 -11.49
N LYS A 68 5.92 -12.26 -11.31
CA LYS A 68 4.99 -13.37 -11.10
C LYS A 68 4.64 -13.50 -9.61
N ILE A 69 3.34 -13.64 -9.31
CA ILE A 69 2.87 -13.95 -7.96
C ILE A 69 3.14 -15.43 -7.67
N ILE A 70 3.84 -15.70 -6.58
CA ILE A 70 4.13 -17.05 -6.07
C ILE A 70 3.07 -17.47 -5.05
N ALA A 71 2.64 -16.55 -4.19
CA ALA A 71 1.63 -16.80 -3.18
C ALA A 71 0.83 -15.54 -2.85
N VAL A 72 -0.44 -15.73 -2.53
CA VAL A 72 -1.37 -14.71 -2.03
C VAL A 72 -1.63 -14.99 -0.55
N HIS A 73 -1.63 -13.95 0.28
CA HIS A 73 -1.94 -14.06 1.71
C HIS A 73 -3.19 -13.25 2.05
N ASP A 74 -3.92 -13.70 3.07
CA ASP A 74 -5.21 -13.13 3.48
C ASP A 74 -5.12 -11.69 3.99
N ASN A 75 -3.94 -11.27 4.46
CA ASN A 75 -3.69 -9.90 4.95
C ASN A 75 -3.38 -8.88 3.82
N GLY A 76 -3.68 -9.21 2.56
CA GLY A 76 -3.44 -8.34 1.41
C GLY A 76 -1.95 -8.16 1.07
N THR A 77 -1.14 -9.18 1.37
CA THR A 77 0.27 -9.23 0.96
C THR A 77 0.50 -10.40 0.02
N PHE A 78 1.47 -10.23 -0.88
CA PHE A 78 1.81 -11.19 -1.91
C PHE A 78 3.29 -11.53 -1.84
N LYS A 79 3.64 -12.78 -2.13
CA LYS A 79 5.02 -13.17 -2.37
C LYS A 79 5.26 -13.16 -3.88
N ILE A 80 6.23 -12.38 -4.33
CA ILE A 80 6.58 -12.23 -5.76
C ILE A 80 7.98 -12.75 -6.03
N GLN A 81 8.21 -13.25 -7.25
CA GLN A 81 9.55 -13.61 -7.72
C GLN A 81 10.21 -12.40 -8.38
N LYS A 82 11.24 -11.84 -7.74
CA LYS A 82 12.12 -10.83 -8.34
C LYS A 82 13.43 -11.48 -8.77
N ASN A 83 13.48 -11.90 -10.04
CA ASN A 83 14.64 -12.54 -10.64
C ASN A 83 15.19 -13.69 -9.77
N ARG A 84 16.25 -13.47 -8.98
CA ARG A 84 16.90 -14.48 -8.13
C ARG A 84 16.35 -14.59 -6.70
N TYR A 85 15.52 -13.67 -6.23
CA TYR A 85 14.99 -13.69 -4.87
C TYR A 85 13.47 -13.51 -4.82
N THR A 86 12.89 -13.82 -3.66
CA THR A 86 11.46 -13.59 -3.41
C THR A 86 11.27 -12.44 -2.46
N GLU A 87 10.26 -11.61 -2.71
CA GLU A 87 9.92 -10.47 -1.87
C GLU A 87 8.45 -10.54 -1.45
N ARG A 88 8.14 -10.06 -0.24
CA ARG A 88 6.75 -9.85 0.21
C ARG A 88 6.36 -8.40 -0.03
N ILE A 89 5.24 -8.20 -0.71
CA ILE A 89 4.75 -6.85 -1.03
C ILE A 89 3.27 -6.70 -0.69
N ASN A 90 2.86 -5.50 -0.28
CA ASN A 90 1.46 -5.17 -0.02
C ASN A 90 0.68 -4.87 -1.31
N ILE A 91 -0.62 -5.19 -1.32
CA ILE A 91 -1.55 -4.91 -2.44
C ILE A 91 -1.56 -3.44 -2.89
N ARG A 92 -1.26 -2.50 -1.99
CA ARG A 92 -1.22 -1.06 -2.30
C ARG A 92 0.00 -0.65 -3.10
N CYS A 93 1.06 -1.46 -3.10
CA CYS A 93 2.30 -1.21 -3.82
C CYS A 93 2.35 -1.92 -5.18
N ILE A 94 1.24 -2.49 -5.63
CA ILE A 94 1.17 -3.23 -6.89
C ILE A 94 0.13 -2.63 -7.83
N ARG A 95 0.31 -2.88 -9.12
CA ARG A 95 -0.63 -2.54 -10.19
C ARG A 95 -0.91 -3.80 -11.01
N PRO A 96 -2.15 -4.02 -11.45
CA PRO A 96 -2.46 -5.13 -12.34
C PRO A 96 -1.67 -4.98 -13.65
N SER A 97 -1.16 -6.10 -14.18
CA SER A 97 -0.47 -6.14 -15.46
C SER A 97 -1.36 -6.83 -16.50
N SER A 98 -1.36 -6.33 -17.73
CA SER A 98 -2.00 -7.00 -18.87
C SER A 98 -1.18 -8.16 -19.43
N HIS A 99 0.05 -8.38 -18.94
CA HIS A 99 0.90 -9.48 -19.38
C HIS A 99 0.24 -10.83 -19.07
N GLY A 100 -0.09 -11.59 -20.12
CA GLY A 100 -0.71 -12.91 -20.00
C GLY A 100 -2.24 -12.92 -20.03
N LYS A 101 -2.92 -11.83 -20.41
CA LYS A 101 -4.28 -11.96 -20.95
C LYS A 101 -4.18 -12.64 -22.32
N ALA A 102 -4.59 -13.90 -22.39
CA ALA A 102 -4.99 -14.54 -23.65
C ALA A 102 -6.21 -13.82 -24.22
#